data_AF-A0AAP0M9S3-F1
#
_entry.id   AF-A0AAP0M9S3-F1
#
_cell.length_a   1.000
_cell.length_b   1.000
_cell.length_c   1.000
_cell.angle_alpha   90.00
_cell.angle_beta   90.00
_cell.angle_gamma   90.00
#
_symmetry.space_group_name_H-M   'P 1'
#
loop_
_entity.id
_entity.type
_entity.pdbx_description
1 polymer ?
#
loop_
_entity_poly.entity_id
_entity_poly.type
_entity_poly.pdbx_seq_one_letter_code
_entity_poly.pdbx_strand_id
1 'polypeptide(L)'
;MYLQFYINDNGDKVYTTKLVKSYQTPWQLGSGDPIVKTRFQIDLKKESPTGMPAQSAHPARFSPDDKYSRQRVLLKKRFGLLPTQKPPPKY
;
A
#
# COMPACT_ATOMS: atom_id res chain seq x y z
N MET A 1 -2.87 -8.52 6.92
CA MET A 1 -2.55 -9.06 5.59
C MET A 1 -1.26 -8.44 5.08
N TYR A 2 -0.38 -9.26 4.51
CA TYR A 2 0.94 -8.82 4.05
C TYR A 2 0.96 -8.39 2.58
N LEU A 3 -0.08 -8.73 1.81
CA LEU A 3 -0.17 -8.34 0.41
C LEU A 3 -0.59 -6.88 0.27
N GLN A 4 0.26 -6.10 -0.37
CA GLN A 4 0.04 -4.70 -0.67
C GLN A 4 0.04 -4.50 -2.18
N PHE A 5 -0.54 -3.39 -2.64
CA PHE A 5 -0.41 -2.95 -4.02
C PHE A 5 -0.20 -1.44 -4.11
N TYR A 6 0.40 -1.00 -5.20
CA TYR A 6 0.45 0.41 -5.60
C TYR A 6 0.03 0.54 -7.05
N ILE A 7 -0.29 1.76 -7.46
CA ILE A 7 -0.69 2.07 -8.85
C ILE A 7 0.55 2.65 -9.54
N ASN A 8 0.95 2.05 -10.65
CA ASN A 8 2.04 2.57 -11.50
C ASN A 8 1.57 3.79 -12.31
N ASP A 9 2.51 4.49 -12.93
CA ASP A 9 2.21 5.60 -13.86
C ASP A 9 1.31 5.17 -15.03
N ASN A 10 1.36 3.88 -15.40
CA ASN A 10 0.49 3.28 -16.42
C ASN A 10 -0.96 3.02 -15.94
N GLY A 11 -1.26 3.21 -14.65
CA GLY A 11 -2.57 2.93 -14.05
C GLY A 11 -2.77 1.48 -13.57
N ASP A 12 -1.79 0.61 -13.78
CA ASP A 12 -1.85 -0.80 -13.38
C ASP A 12 -1.56 -1.00 -11.88
N LYS A 13 -2.21 -2.01 -11.29
CA LYS A 13 -1.95 -2.42 -9.90
C LYS A 13 -0.77 -3.38 -9.84
N VAL A 14 0.31 -2.98 -9.19
CA VAL A 14 1.46 -3.86 -8.91
C VAL A 14 1.39 -4.37 -7.48
N TYR A 15 1.34 -5.69 -7.34
CA TYR A 15 1.26 -6.37 -6.06
C TYR A 15 2.66 -6.64 -5.50
N THR A 16 2.84 -6.38 -4.21
CA THR A 16 4.08 -6.65 -3.48
C THR A 16 3.78 -7.24 -2.11
N THR A 17 4.59 -8.21 -1.69
CA THR A 17 4.65 -8.70 -0.31
C THR A 17 5.78 -8.04 0.49
N LYS A 18 6.65 -7.28 -0.18
CA LYS A 18 7.88 -6.72 0.37
C LYS A 18 7.71 -5.22 0.62
N LEU A 19 7.70 -4.86 1.90
CA LEU A 19 8.03 -3.52 2.38
C LEU A 19 9.52 -3.31 2.11
N VAL A 20 9.87 -2.23 1.43
CA VAL A 20 11.22 -2.02 0.85
C VAL A 20 12.28 -2.18 1.93
N LYS A 21 13.21 -3.14 1.76
CA LYS A 21 14.41 -3.22 2.60
C LYS A 21 15.30 -2.03 2.27
N SER A 22 15.28 -0.99 3.09
CA SER A 22 16.33 0.02 3.04
C SER A 22 17.57 -0.53 3.71
N TYR A 23 18.59 -0.79 2.91
CA TYR A 23 19.94 -0.97 3.43
C TYR A 23 20.54 0.43 3.57
N GLN A 24 20.80 0.86 4.81
CA GLN A 24 21.65 2.02 5.04
C GLN A 24 23.10 1.57 4.84
N THR A 25 23.79 2.14 3.85
CA THR A 25 25.24 1.97 3.74
C THR A 25 25.89 2.52 5.02
N PRO A 26 26.81 1.81 5.67
CA PRO A 26 27.47 2.33 6.87
C PRO A 26 28.25 3.60 6.51
N TRP A 27 28.20 4.61 7.39
CA TRP A 27 29.06 5.79 7.30
C TRP A 27 30.53 5.34 7.33
N GLN A 28 31.32 5.72 6.32
CA GLN A 28 32.75 5.45 6.31
C GLN A 28 33.43 6.34 7.37
N LEU A 29 33.71 5.76 8.54
CA LEU A 29 34.56 6.35 9.56
C LEU A 29 35.84 5.51 9.66
N GLY A 30 36.95 6.16 9.30
CA GLY A 30 38.35 5.82 9.52
C GLY A 30 38.74 4.38 9.89
N SER A 31 39.55 3.77 9.01
CA SER A 31 40.67 2.86 9.32
C SER A 31 40.67 2.15 10.69
N GLY A 32 39.68 1.29 10.92
CA GLY A 32 39.66 0.34 12.04
C GLY A 32 38.71 -0.78 11.68
N ASP A 33 39.12 -2.03 11.88
CA ASP A 33 38.41 -3.22 11.42
C ASP A 33 36.92 -3.16 11.80
N PRO A 34 35.99 -3.13 10.83
CA PRO A 34 34.58 -3.00 11.16
C PRO A 34 34.11 -4.31 11.77
N ILE A 35 33.97 -4.35 13.09
CA ILE A 35 33.16 -5.37 13.77
C ILE A 35 31.73 -5.17 13.26
N VAL A 36 31.36 -5.96 12.25
CA VAL A 36 30.11 -5.86 11.50
C VAL A 36 28.92 -6.22 12.40
N LYS A 37 28.54 -5.31 13.29
CA LYS A 37 27.17 -5.29 13.81
C LYS A 37 26.30 -4.62 12.74
N THR A 38 26.00 -5.39 11.69
CA THR A 38 24.82 -5.12 10.86
C THR A 38 23.60 -5.17 11.77
N ARG A 39 23.24 -4.04 12.36
CA ARG A 39 21.90 -3.88 12.94
C ARG A 39 20.95 -3.90 11.75
N PHE A 40 20.30 -5.03 11.55
CA PHE A 40 19.21 -5.15 10.59
C PHE A 40 18.06 -4.28 11.07
N GLN A 41 18.10 -3.00 10.73
CA GLN A 41 16.99 -2.08 10.87
C GLN A 41 15.98 -2.47 9.77
N ILE A 42 14.95 -3.23 10.12
CA ILE A 42 13.83 -3.52 9.22
C ILE A 42 12.89 -2.33 9.29
N ASP A 43 13.17 -1.28 8.52
CA ASP A 43 12.21 -0.21 8.35
C ASP A 43 11.13 -0.68 7.38
N LEU A 44 9.89 -0.84 7.88
CA LEU A 44 8.73 -1.18 7.06
C LEU A 44 8.35 0.04 6.20
N LYS A 45 9.06 0.24 5.08
CA LYS A 45 8.70 1.27 4.10
C LYS A 45 7.43 0.87 3.37
N LYS A 46 6.32 1.55 3.70
CA LYS A 46 4.99 1.38 3.07
C LYS A 46 4.85 2.17 1.76
N GLU A 47 5.97 2.54 1.15
CA GLU A 47 6.01 3.38 -0.04
C GLU A 47 6.48 2.55 -1.22
N SER A 48 5.93 2.86 -2.39
CA SER A 48 6.37 2.31 -3.67
C SER A 48 7.77 2.82 -4.00
N PRO A 49 8.47 2.22 -4.97
CA PRO A 49 9.75 2.75 -5.48
C PRO A 49 9.65 4.21 -5.96
N THR A 50 8.46 4.63 -6.38
CA THR A 50 8.12 5.99 -6.81
C THR A 50 7.72 6.92 -5.65
N GLY A 51 7.71 6.42 -4.41
CA GLY A 51 7.31 7.17 -3.21
C GLY A 51 5.80 7.25 -2.97
N MET A 52 4.97 6.53 -3.75
CA MET A 52 3.52 6.49 -3.53
C MET A 52 3.16 5.56 -2.38
N PRO A 53 2.15 5.90 -1.55
CA PRO A 53 1.72 5.04 -0.46
C PRO A 53 1.10 3.73 -0.99
N ALA A 54 1.60 2.60 -0.51
CA ALA A 54 1.05 1.29 -0.81
C ALA A 54 -0.25 1.03 -0.03
N GLN A 55 -1.21 0.41 -0.69
CA GLN A 55 -2.53 0.10 -0.15
C GLN A 55 -2.68 -1.40 0.12
N SER A 56 -3.57 -1.77 1.06
CA SER A 56 -3.92 -3.17 1.29
C SER A 56 -4.59 -3.75 0.05
N ALA A 57 -4.07 -4.86 -0.46
CA ALA A 57 -4.65 -5.56 -1.61
C ALA A 57 -6.01 -6.20 -1.32
N HIS A 58 -6.39 -6.26 -0.05
CA HIS A 58 -7.60 -6.93 0.37
C HIS A 58 -8.72 -5.94 0.66
N PRO A 59 -9.97 -6.28 0.31
CA PRO A 59 -11.12 -5.44 0.60
C PRO A 59 -11.34 -5.33 2.12
N ALA A 60 -11.99 -4.24 2.54
CA ALA A 60 -12.46 -4.11 3.91
C ALA A 60 -13.45 -5.24 4.23
N ARG A 61 -13.34 -5.81 5.44
CA ARG A 61 -14.24 -6.87 5.90
C ARG A 61 -15.68 -6.37 5.93
N PHE A 62 -16.59 -7.17 5.39
CA PHE A 62 -18.02 -6.90 5.53
C PHE A 62 -18.48 -7.21 6.95
N SER A 63 -19.21 -6.27 7.55
CA SER A 63 -19.87 -6.41 8.84
C SER A 63 -21.37 -6.16 8.65
N PRO A 64 -22.25 -7.15 8.95
CA PRO A 64 -23.71 -6.97 8.84
C PRO A 64 -24.25 -5.86 9.76
N ASP A 65 -23.62 -5.68 10.91
CA ASP A 65 -23.94 -4.72 11.97
C ASP A 65 -23.28 -3.34 11.79
N ASP A 66 -22.74 -3.06 10.61
CA ASP A 66 -22.06 -1.79 10.32
C ASP A 66 -23.03 -0.59 10.35
N LYS A 67 -23.00 0.13 11.47
CA LYS A 67 -23.75 1.37 11.74
C LYS A 67 -23.53 2.45 10.67
N TYR A 68 -22.38 2.46 9.99
CA TYR A 68 -22.01 3.49 9.02
C TYR A 68 -22.27 3.10 7.56
N SER A 69 -22.95 1.99 7.32
CA SER A 69 -23.28 1.48 5.99
C SER A 69 -24.04 2.49 5.12
N ARG A 70 -25.07 3.15 5.67
CA ARG A 70 -25.88 4.16 4.97
C ARG A 70 -25.05 5.37 4.54
N GLN A 71 -24.23 5.89 5.45
CA GLN A 71 -23.35 7.04 5.23
C GLN A 71 -22.33 6.72 4.13
N ARG A 72 -21.76 5.51 4.16
CA ARG A 72 -20.81 5.05 3.13
C ARG A 72 -21.45 4.97 1.74
N VAL A 73 -22.70 4.51 1.63
CA VAL A 73 -23.43 4.49 0.35
C VAL A 73 -23.72 5.91 -0.14
N LEU A 74 -24.17 6.81 0.74
CA LEU A 74 -24.43 8.21 0.38
C LEU A 74 -23.17 8.95 -0.11
N LEU A 75 -22.03 8.75 0.56
CA LEU A 75 -20.74 9.28 0.10
C LEU A 75 -20.37 8.78 -1.29
N LYS A 76 -20.45 7.47 -1.53
CA LYS A 76 -20.16 6.88 -2.85
C LYS A 76 -21.05 7.47 -3.95
N LYS A 77 -22.35 7.68 -3.67
CA LYS A 77 -23.29 8.31 -4.60
C LYS A 77 -22.90 9.75 -4.94
N ARG A 78 -22.54 10.56 -3.92
CA ARG A 78 -22.13 11.98 -4.11
C ARG A 78 -20.90 12.13 -5.00
N PHE A 79 -19.94 11.20 -4.90
CA PHE A 79 -18.73 11.22 -5.71
C PHE A 79 -18.82 10.42 -7.02
N GLY A 80 -20.01 9.92 -7.41
CA GLY A 80 -20.15 9.16 -8.66
C GLY A 80 -19.41 7.81 -8.66
N LEU A 81 -19.08 7.27 -7.48
CA LEU A 81 -18.25 6.06 -7.33
C LEU A 81 -19.06 4.76 -7.31
N LEU A 82 -20.40 4.84 -7.39
CA LEU A 82 -21.24 3.65 -7.30
C LEU A 82 -21.22 2.90 -8.63
N PRO A 83 -21.00 1.56 -8.65
CA PRO A 83 -20.99 0.79 -9.89
C PRO A 83 -22.29 0.93 -10.71
N THR A 84 -23.43 1.11 -10.04
CA THR A 84 -24.74 1.30 -10.67
C THR A 84 -24.90 2.63 -11.41
N GLN A 85 -23.99 3.59 -11.20
CA GLN A 85 -23.96 4.86 -11.94
C GLN A 85 -23.19 4.73 -13.27
N LYS A 86 -22.39 3.67 -13.44
CA LYS A 86 -21.64 3.40 -14.67
C LYS A 86 -22.54 2.66 -15.66
N PRO A 87 -22.31 2.80 -16.98
CA PRO A 87 -23.00 1.99 -17.97
C PRO A 87 -22.76 0.50 -17.69
N PRO A 88 -23.71 -0.38 -18.08
CA PRO A 88 -23.55 -1.82 -17.90
C PRO A 88 -22.26 -2.30 -18.58
N PRO A 89 -21.52 -3.25 -17.97
CA PRO A 89 -20.35 -3.83 -18.59
C PRO A 89 -20.75 -4.50 -19.91
N LYS A 90 -20.01 -4.20 -20.98
CA LYS A 90 -20.11 -4.94 -22.25
C LYS A 90 -19.28 -6.22 -22.10
N TYR A 91 -19.90 -7.36 -22.39
CA TYR A 91 -19.26 -8.68 -22.39
C TYR A 91 -18.89 -9.08 -23.81
#